data_AF-A0A6G3SH06-F1
#
_entry.id   AF-A0A6G3SH06-F1
#
_cell.length_a   1.000
_cell.length_b   1.000
_cell.length_c   1.000
_cell.angle_alpha   90.00
_cell.angle_beta   90.00
_cell.angle_gamma   90.00
#
_symmetry.space_group_name_H-M   'P 1'
#
loop_
_entity.id
_entity.type
_entity.pdbx_description
1 polymer ?
#
loop_
_entity_poly.entity_id
_entity_poly.type
_entity_poly.pdbx_seq_one_letter_code
_entity_poly.pdbx_strand_id
1 'polypeptide(L)'
;EVRATANRLANFDDANLRRSARAAVAAGARVQRALEILADEVPEHLAAAGRLRMEHKQASLEELGALADPPLTKDAVAGRIRRLLAMADKRAQDLGIPGTESNLAEDIAEDLVEEMAEHMADHMAG
;
A
#
# COMPACT_ATOMS: atom_id res chain seq x y z
N GLU A 1 23.84 5.10 -28.83
CA GLU A 1 22.43 4.67 -28.62
C GLU A 1 22.24 3.72 -27.42
N VAL A 2 23.07 2.68 -27.23
CA VAL A 2 22.90 1.69 -26.13
C VAL A 2 22.84 2.32 -24.71
N ARG A 3 23.68 3.32 -24.42
CA ARG A 3 23.68 4.02 -23.11
C ARG A 3 22.38 4.76 -22.79
N ALA A 4 21.70 5.31 -23.80
CA ALA A 4 20.46 6.06 -23.60
C ALA A 4 19.26 5.16 -23.24
N THR A 5 19.25 3.92 -23.74
CA THR A 5 18.22 2.93 -23.40
C THR A 5 18.43 2.34 -22.01
N ALA A 6 19.68 2.06 -21.63
CA ALA A 6 20.01 1.57 -20.28
C ALA A 6 19.60 2.55 -19.18
N ASN A 7 19.88 3.84 -19.36
CA ASN A 7 19.50 4.87 -18.38
C ASN A 7 17.98 5.03 -18.26
N ARG A 8 17.23 4.92 -19.36
CA ARG A 8 15.76 4.99 -19.32
C ARG A 8 15.15 3.81 -18.59
N LEU A 9 15.69 2.60 -18.80
CA LEU A 9 15.22 1.39 -18.10
C LEU A 9 15.50 1.50 -16.59
N ALA A 10 16.73 1.88 -16.22
CA ALA A 10 17.10 2.06 -14.81
C ALA A 10 16.23 3.12 -14.10
N ASN A 11 15.95 4.25 -14.76
CA ASN A 11 15.07 5.28 -14.21
C ASN A 11 13.62 4.80 -14.08
N PHE A 12 13.13 4.00 -15.04
CA PHE A 12 11.79 3.41 -14.99
C PHE A 12 11.65 2.43 -13.82
N ASP A 13 12.66 1.57 -13.62
CA ASP A 13 12.66 0.60 -12.53
C ASP A 13 12.71 1.30 -11.16
N ASP A 14 13.53 2.35 -11.00
CA ASP A 14 13.57 3.16 -9.78
C ASP A 14 12.20 3.83 -9.49
N ALA A 15 11.61 4.45 -10.52
CA ALA A 15 10.30 5.09 -10.38
C ALA A 15 9.19 4.08 -10.03
N ASN A 16 9.21 2.90 -10.65
CA ASN A 16 8.23 1.84 -10.39
C ASN A 16 8.40 1.23 -8.99
N LEU A 17 9.65 1.05 -8.54
CA LEU A 17 9.96 0.59 -7.19
C LEU A 17 9.44 1.56 -6.13
N ARG A 18 9.75 2.86 -6.27
CA ARG A 18 9.28 3.90 -5.35
C ARG A 18 7.75 3.97 -5.29
N ARG A 19 7.08 3.99 -6.45
CA ARG A 19 5.61 4.00 -6.51
C ARG A 19 5.00 2.77 -5.83
N SER A 20 5.59 1.61 -6.04
CA SER A 20 5.12 0.35 -5.45
C SER A 20 5.32 0.33 -3.93
N ALA A 21 6.46 0.81 -3.44
CA ALA A 21 6.74 0.93 -2.01
C ALA A 21 5.78 1.92 -1.32
N ARG A 22 5.48 3.06 -1.94
CA ARG A 22 4.48 4.02 -1.42
C ARG A 22 3.09 3.42 -1.38
N ALA A 23 2.65 2.77 -2.46
CA ALA A 23 1.37 2.07 -2.49
C ALA A 23 1.27 0.98 -1.42
N ALA A 24 2.37 0.29 -1.13
CA ALA A 24 2.47 -0.71 -0.08
C ALA A 24 2.32 -0.10 1.34
N VAL A 25 2.95 1.06 1.60
CA VAL A 25 2.81 1.79 2.86
C VAL A 25 1.38 2.29 3.06
N ALA A 26 0.79 2.93 2.04
CA ALA A 26 -0.59 3.40 2.05
C ALA A 26 -1.57 2.23 2.31
N ALA A 27 -1.37 1.08 1.65
CA ALA A 27 -2.15 -0.12 1.90
C ALA A 27 -2.00 -0.61 3.36
N GLY A 28 -0.82 -0.48 3.96
CA GLY A 28 -0.59 -0.80 5.38
C GLY A 28 -1.43 0.06 6.32
N ALA A 29 -1.47 1.37 6.11
CA ALA A 29 -2.28 2.28 6.93
C ALA A 29 -3.78 1.96 6.82
N ARG A 30 -4.28 1.72 5.61
CA ARG A 30 -5.68 1.33 5.40
C ARG A 30 -6.03 -0.02 6.05
N VAL A 31 -5.11 -0.98 5.97
CA VAL A 31 -5.27 -2.30 6.57
C VAL A 31 -5.31 -2.22 8.10
N GLN A 32 -4.44 -1.42 8.71
CA GLN A 32 -4.48 -1.15 10.15
C GLN A 32 -5.88 -0.64 10.55
N ARG A 33 -6.38 0.38 9.85
CA ARG A 33 -7.71 0.93 10.10
C ARG A 33 -8.82 -0.13 9.91
N ALA A 34 -8.70 -0.98 8.91
CA ALA A 34 -9.66 -2.05 8.66
C ALA A 34 -9.74 -3.06 9.80
N LEU A 35 -8.59 -3.45 10.37
CA LEU A 35 -8.54 -4.36 11.52
C LEU A 35 -9.13 -3.72 12.78
N GLU A 36 -8.94 -2.43 12.99
CA GLU A 36 -9.58 -1.70 14.09
C GLU A 36 -11.10 -1.63 13.97
N ILE A 37 -11.62 -1.34 12.77
CA ILE A 37 -13.07 -1.25 12.52
C ILE A 37 -13.74 -2.61 12.74
N LEU A 38 -13.10 -3.69 12.29
CA LEU A 38 -13.69 -5.03 12.32
C LEU A 38 -13.46 -5.74 13.65
N ALA A 39 -12.38 -5.44 14.38
CA ALA A 39 -12.00 -6.10 15.62
C ALA A 39 -12.15 -7.62 15.52
N ASP A 40 -12.94 -8.24 16.40
CA ASP A 40 -13.16 -9.70 16.44
C ASP A 40 -14.07 -10.24 15.32
N GLU A 41 -14.71 -9.38 14.52
CA GLU A 41 -15.57 -9.78 13.41
C GLU A 41 -14.78 -10.12 12.13
N VAL A 42 -13.46 -9.87 12.12
CA VAL A 42 -12.63 -10.14 10.94
C VAL A 42 -12.40 -11.65 10.73
N PRO A 43 -12.64 -12.19 9.53
CA PRO A 43 -12.26 -13.57 9.22
C PRO A 43 -10.75 -13.76 9.30
N GLU A 44 -10.30 -14.81 9.98
CA GLU A 44 -8.89 -15.05 10.30
C GLU A 44 -7.96 -15.03 9.06
N HIS A 45 -8.41 -15.59 7.93
CA HIS A 45 -7.62 -15.58 6.70
C HIS A 45 -7.43 -14.18 6.08
N LEU A 46 -8.32 -13.23 6.37
CA LEU A 46 -8.17 -11.82 6.00
C LEU A 46 -7.30 -11.08 7.01
N ALA A 47 -7.50 -11.36 8.30
CA ALA A 47 -6.70 -10.81 9.39
C ALA A 47 -5.22 -11.17 9.23
N ALA A 48 -4.91 -12.43 8.92
CA ALA A 48 -3.56 -12.90 8.67
C ALA A 48 -2.89 -12.14 7.52
N ALA A 49 -3.59 -11.91 6.40
CA ALA A 49 -3.06 -11.11 5.29
C ALA A 49 -2.86 -9.64 5.68
N GLY A 50 -3.76 -9.09 6.50
CA GLY A 50 -3.65 -7.73 7.03
C GLY A 50 -2.43 -7.56 7.95
N ARG A 51 -2.28 -8.46 8.92
CA ARG A 51 -1.13 -8.47 9.83
C ARG A 51 0.19 -8.62 9.07
N LEU A 52 0.25 -9.49 8.07
CA LEU A 52 1.44 -9.66 7.25
C LEU A 52 1.83 -8.39 6.48
N ARG A 53 0.84 -7.66 5.95
CA ARG A 53 1.07 -6.34 5.31
C ARG A 53 1.56 -5.30 6.33
N MET A 54 1.06 -5.31 7.56
CA MET A 54 1.52 -4.39 8.61
C MET A 54 2.94 -4.69 9.10
N GLU A 55 3.29 -5.97 9.21
CA GLU A 55 4.62 -6.43 9.60
C GLU A 55 5.66 -6.11 8.52
N HIS A 56 5.28 -6.28 7.24
CA HIS A 56 6.15 -6.05 6.09
C HIS A 56 5.63 -4.89 5.22
N LYS A 57 5.68 -3.67 5.78
CA LYS A 57 5.05 -2.47 5.19
C LYS A 57 5.48 -2.17 3.76
N GLN A 58 6.74 -2.42 3.42
CA GLN A 58 7.33 -2.11 2.11
C GLN A 58 7.38 -3.31 1.16
N ALA A 59 7.07 -4.52 1.63
CA ALA A 59 7.15 -5.71 0.81
C ALA A 59 6.12 -5.68 -0.33
N SER A 60 6.52 -6.14 -1.50
CA SER A 60 5.62 -6.40 -2.62
C SER A 60 4.59 -7.47 -2.25
N LEU A 61 3.48 -7.52 -3.00
CA LEU A 61 2.46 -8.56 -2.80
C LEU A 61 2.98 -9.97 -3.07
N GLU A 62 4.02 -10.10 -3.90
CA GLU A 62 4.67 -11.37 -4.19
C GLU A 62 5.50 -11.84 -3.00
N GLU A 63 6.30 -10.95 -2.41
CA GLU A 63 7.05 -11.22 -1.18
C GLU A 63 6.12 -11.55 -0.01
N LEU A 64 5.01 -10.82 0.17
CA LEU A 64 3.99 -11.19 1.15
C LEU A 64 3.42 -12.58 0.89
N GLY A 65 3.21 -12.94 -0.37
CA GLY A 65 2.73 -14.27 -0.75
C GLY A 65 3.69 -15.37 -0.33
N ALA A 66 5.00 -15.15 -0.53
CA ALA A 66 6.04 -16.08 -0.14
C ALA A 66 6.21 -16.20 1.39
N LEU A 67 5.97 -15.13 2.14
CA LEU A 67 6.04 -15.09 3.60
C LEU A 67 4.83 -15.70 4.31
N ALA A 68 3.70 -15.85 3.60
CA ALA A 68 2.50 -16.44 4.16
C ALA A 68 2.67 -17.94 4.44
N ASP A 69 1.99 -18.44 5.47
CA ASP A 69 1.91 -19.86 5.78
C ASP A 69 0.43 -20.33 5.79
N PRO A 70 -0.01 -21.17 4.83
CA PRO A 70 0.76 -21.66 3.68
C PRO A 70 1.06 -20.54 2.66
N PRO A 71 2.11 -20.70 1.80
CA PRO A 71 2.45 -19.71 0.77
C PRO A 71 1.28 -19.41 -0.17
N LEU A 72 1.16 -18.15 -0.55
CA LEU A 72 0.10 -17.62 -1.39
C LEU A 72 0.67 -17.01 -2.65
N THR A 73 -0.14 -16.95 -3.70
CA THR A 73 0.17 -16.14 -4.87
C THR A 73 -0.05 -14.66 -4.58
N LYS A 74 0.63 -13.79 -5.32
CA LYS A 74 0.43 -12.33 -5.33
C LYS A 74 -1.05 -11.95 -5.37
N ASP A 75 -1.81 -12.59 -6.26
CA ASP A 75 -3.22 -12.28 -6.49
C ASP A 75 -4.11 -12.76 -5.35
N ALA A 76 -3.76 -13.86 -4.69
CA ALA A 76 -4.46 -14.32 -3.49
C ALA A 76 -4.29 -13.34 -2.33
N VAL A 77 -3.08 -12.83 -2.10
CA VAL A 77 -2.82 -11.78 -1.10
C VAL A 77 -3.58 -10.51 -1.45
N ALA A 78 -3.48 -10.04 -2.69
CA ALA A 78 -4.20 -8.86 -3.18
C ALA A 78 -5.72 -8.99 -3.00
N GLY A 79 -6.28 -10.16 -3.30
CA GLY A 79 -7.70 -10.45 -3.11
C GLY A 79 -8.11 -10.42 -1.64
N ARG A 80 -7.28 -10.96 -0.73
CA ARG A 80 -7.54 -10.93 0.72
C ARG A 80 -7.51 -9.49 1.26
N ILE A 81 -6.49 -8.70 0.91
CA ILE A 81 -6.40 -7.28 1.33
C ILE A 81 -7.60 -6.49 0.82
N ARG A 82 -7.97 -6.63 -0.47
CA ARG A 82 -9.15 -5.93 -1.02
C ARG A 82 -10.44 -6.29 -0.30
N ARG A 83 -10.66 -7.57 0.02
CA ARG A 83 -11.86 -8.01 0.76
C ARG A 83 -11.87 -7.51 2.20
N LEU A 84 -10.71 -7.44 2.86
CA LEU A 84 -10.58 -6.88 4.20
C LEU A 84 -11.02 -5.41 4.23
N LEU A 85 -10.49 -4.60 3.30
CA LEU A 85 -10.84 -3.18 3.19
C LEU A 85 -12.33 -2.98 2.89
N ALA A 86 -12.87 -3.70 1.91
CA ALA A 86 -14.30 -3.59 1.55
C ALA A 86 -15.24 -4.00 2.71
N MET A 87 -14.85 -5.02 3.49
CA MET A 87 -15.61 -5.43 4.67
C MET A 87 -15.59 -4.37 5.76
N ALA A 88 -14.42 -3.77 6.02
CA ALA A 88 -14.29 -2.68 6.98
C ALA A 88 -15.05 -1.42 6.55
N ASP A 89 -14.98 -1.04 5.27
CA ASP A 89 -15.69 0.13 4.75
C ASP A 89 -17.21 -0.05 4.86
N LYS A 90 -17.72 -1.26 4.60
CA LYS A 90 -19.14 -1.58 4.83
C LYS A 90 -19.50 -1.45 6.31
N ARG A 91 -18.69 -2.02 7.21
CA ARG A 91 -18.93 -1.95 8.66
C ARG A 91 -18.88 -0.51 9.16
N ALA A 92 -17.97 0.31 8.65
CA ALA A 92 -17.86 1.72 8.97
C ALA A 92 -19.11 2.51 8.56
N GLN A 93 -19.64 2.24 7.36
CA GLN A 93 -20.91 2.82 6.89
C GLN A 93 -22.07 2.44 7.80
N ASP A 94 -22.20 1.17 8.16
CA ASP A 94 -23.26 0.68 9.05
C ASP A 94 -23.19 1.32 10.46
N LEU A 95 -21.98 1.67 10.92
CA LEU A 95 -21.72 2.34 12.20
C LEU A 95 -21.77 3.87 12.12
N GLY A 96 -21.85 4.46 10.91
CA GLY A 96 -21.77 5.91 10.71
C GLY A 96 -20.40 6.52 11.06
N ILE A 97 -19.31 5.76 10.95
CA ILE A 97 -17.95 6.22 11.23
C ILE A 97 -17.12 6.35 9.93
N PRO A 98 -16.00 7.11 9.94
CA PRO A 98 -15.11 7.20 8.79
C PRO A 98 -14.47 5.83 8.43
N GLY A 99 -14.40 5.54 7.13
CA GLY A 99 -13.89 4.29 6.56
C GLY A 99 -12.37 4.21 6.49
N THR A 100 -11.86 3.28 5.69
CA THR A 100 -10.42 2.99 5.60
C THR A 100 -9.62 4.04 4.82
N GLU A 101 -10.27 4.88 4.01
CA GLU A 101 -9.62 5.91 3.19
C GLU A 101 -9.56 7.29 3.87
N SER A 102 -10.19 7.46 5.03
CA SER A 102 -10.44 8.79 5.60
C SER A 102 -9.19 9.56 6.00
N ASN A 103 -8.08 8.88 6.32
CA ASN A 103 -6.80 9.54 6.63
C ASN A 103 -5.85 9.61 5.42
N LEU A 104 -6.13 8.85 4.36
CA LEU A 104 -5.20 8.71 3.24
C LEU A 104 -5.20 9.95 2.32
N ALA A 105 -6.33 10.66 2.25
CA ALA A 105 -6.43 11.87 1.42
C ALA A 105 -5.53 13.00 1.95
N GLU A 106 -5.33 13.08 3.26
CA GLU A 106 -4.45 14.07 3.92
C GLU A 106 -2.98 13.66 3.72
N ASP A 107 -2.63 12.40 3.97
CA ASP A 107 -1.27 11.87 3.77
C ASP A 107 -0.81 11.99 2.30
N ILE A 108 -1.66 11.63 1.33
CA ILE A 108 -1.33 11.77 -0.11
C ILE A 108 -1.15 13.24 -0.50
N ALA A 109 -1.94 14.15 0.06
CA ALA A 109 -1.85 15.56 -0.27
C ALA A 109 -0.56 16.19 0.29
N GLU A 110 -0.17 15.85 1.51
CA GLU A 110 1.11 16.27 2.10
C GLU A 110 2.30 15.71 1.31
N ASP A 111 2.25 14.43 0.92
CA ASP A 111 3.30 13.78 0.14
C ASP A 111 3.47 14.37 -1.27
N LEU A 112 2.37 14.73 -1.95
CA LEU A 112 2.44 15.39 -3.26
C LEU A 112 3.10 16.76 -3.18
N VAL A 113 2.91 17.48 -2.07
CA VAL A 113 3.57 18.77 -1.82
C VAL A 113 5.06 18.57 -1.61
N GLU A 114 5.47 17.51 -0.91
CA GLU A 114 6.89 17.17 -0.69
C GLU A 114 7.58 16.75 -2.00
N GLU A 115 6.96 15.88 -2.81
CA GLU A 115 7.51 15.49 -4.12
C GLU A 115 7.67 16.67 -5.09
N MET A 116 6.69 17.59 -5.10
CA MET A 116 6.79 18.81 -5.89
C MET A 116 7.94 19.71 -5.42
N ALA A 117 8.16 19.80 -4.10
CA ALA A 117 9.25 20.58 -3.53
C ALA A 117 10.63 19.97 -3.86
N GLU A 118 10.79 18.65 -3.78
CA GLU A 118 12.03 17.95 -4.17
C GLU A 118 12.33 18.13 -5.67
N HIS A 119 11.32 17.97 -6.53
CA HIS A 119 11.49 18.14 -7.97
C HIS A 119 11.88 19.58 -8.35
N MET A 120 11.34 20.57 -7.65
CA MET A 120 11.74 21.97 -7.82
C MET A 120 13.18 22.24 -7.33
N ALA A 121 13.63 21.57 -6.27
CA ALA A 121 14.99 21.69 -5.75
C ALA A 121 16.04 21.11 -6.73
N ASP A 122 15.76 19.95 -7.34
CA ASP A 122 16.64 19.32 -8.34
C ASP A 122 16.78 20.18 -9.61
N HIS A 123 15.69 20.86 -10.01
CA HIS A 123 15.69 21.76 -11.18
C HIS A 123 16.39 23.10 -10.94
N MET A 124 16.54 23.54 -9.68
CA MET A 124 17.23 24.77 -9.31
C MET A 124 18.74 24.57 -9.04
N ALA A 125 19.17 23.32 -8.84
CA ALA A 125 20.55 22.96 -8.51
C ALA A 125 21.40 22.50 -9.73
N GLY A 126 20.79 22.36 -10.91
CA GLY A 126 21.45 22.01 -12.18
C GLY A 126 21.54 23.15 -13.17
#